data_AF-A0A958UWY0-F1
#
_entry.id   AF-A0A958UWY0-F1
#
_cell.length_a   1.000
_cell.length_b   1.000
_cell.length_c   1.000
_cell.angle_alpha   90.00
_cell.angle_beta   90.00
_cell.angle_gamma   90.00
#
_symmetry.space_group_name_H-M   'P 1'
#
loop_
_entity.id
_entity.type
_entity.pdbx_description
1 polymer ?
#
loop_
_entity_poly.entity_id
_entity_poly.type
_entity_poly.pdbx_seq_one_letter_code
_entity_poly.pdbx_strand_id
1 'polypeptide(L)'
;MSSIFFLILIFIIALLVALFQYFHKSNRNNLHVFLALLRFFTIFSVLLLLVNPEIEKKTVFTEKPNLVVALDNTESVTHLQQDIPENEFLETIQSDPSLNDHFHV
;
A
#
# COMPACT_ATOMS: atom_id res chain seq x y z
N MET A 1 -7.65 5.38 -15.28
CA MET A 1 -6.57 5.09 -16.25
C MET A 1 -5.39 4.56 -15.45
N SER A 2 -4.92 3.34 -15.70
CA SER A 2 -3.79 2.77 -14.95
C SER A 2 -2.50 3.53 -15.32
N SER A 3 -1.81 4.12 -14.34
CA SER A 3 -0.56 4.90 -14.55
C SER A 3 0.53 4.12 -15.29
N ILE A 4 0.47 2.78 -15.24
CA ILE A 4 1.37 1.85 -15.93
C ILE A 4 1.24 1.97 -17.46
N PHE A 5 0.04 2.21 -17.98
CA PHE A 5 -0.17 2.34 -19.42
C PHE A 5 0.57 3.55 -20.00
N PHE A 6 0.48 4.70 -19.33
CA PHE A 6 1.18 5.91 -19.74
C PHE A 6 2.70 5.76 -19.67
N LEU A 7 3.19 5.03 -18.66
CA LEU A 7 4.62 4.73 -18.54
C LEU A 7 5.14 3.94 -19.75
N ILE A 8 4.40 2.90 -20.16
CA ILE A 8 4.75 2.08 -21.33
C ILE A 8 4.70 2.91 -22.62
N LEU A 9 3.66 3.73 -22.77
CA LEU A 9 3.49 4.57 -23.96
C LEU A 9 4.66 5.57 -24.10
N ILE A 10 5.03 6.25 -23.02
CA ILE A 10 6.15 7.20 -23.01
C ILE A 10 7.49 6.50 -23.26
N PHE A 11 7.68 5.31 -22.70
CA PHE A 11 8.88 4.51 -22.95
C PHE A 11 9.03 4.21 -24.46
N ILE A 12 7.96 3.77 -25.12
CA ILE A 12 7.97 3.48 -26.56
C ILE A 12 8.23 4.76 -27.37
N ILE A 13 7.54 5.86 -27.05
CA ILE A 13 7.71 7.14 -27.75
C ILE A 13 9.16 7.65 -27.61
N ALA A 14 9.70 7.66 -26.39
CA ALA A 14 11.08 8.10 -26.15
C ALA A 14 12.09 7.23 -26.91
N LEU A 15 11.87 5.91 -26.96
CA LEU A 15 12.73 4.98 -27.69
C LEU A 15 12.70 5.23 -29.20
N LEU A 16 11.50 5.36 -29.78
CA LEU A 16 11.33 5.64 -31.21
C LEU A 16 11.98 6.98 -31.60
N VAL A 17 11.78 8.02 -30.79
CA VAL A 17 12.36 9.34 -31.02
C VAL A 17 13.89 9.30 -30.95
N ALA A 18 14.47 8.64 -29.95
CA ALA A 18 15.91 8.50 -29.81
C ALA A 18 16.54 7.70 -30.97
N LEU A 19 15.91 6.60 -31.38
CA LEU A 19 16.35 5.80 -32.51
C LEU A 19 16.25 6.58 -33.82
N PHE A 20 15.13 7.29 -34.06
CA PHE A 20 14.96 8.09 -35.27
C PHE A 20 16.02 9.19 -35.40
N GLN A 21 16.29 9.92 -34.31
CA GLN A 21 17.30 10.99 -34.29
C GLN A 21 18.71 10.47 -34.62
N TYR A 22 19.02 9.22 -34.31
CA TYR A 22 20.36 8.66 -34.45
C TYR A 22 20.57 7.86 -35.75
N PHE A 23 19.61 7.00 -36.09
CA PHE A 23 19.72 6.10 -37.23
C PHE A 23 19.45 6.79 -38.58
N HIS A 24 18.78 7.94 -38.60
CA HIS A 24 18.41 8.60 -39.85
C HIS A 24 19.57 9.34 -40.54
N LYS A 25 20.63 9.75 -39.81
CA LYS A 25 21.62 10.71 -40.35
C LYS A 25 23.10 10.35 -40.15
N SER A 26 23.43 9.28 -39.44
CA SER A 26 24.82 9.00 -39.01
C SER A 26 25.34 7.64 -39.48
N ASN A 27 26.62 7.60 -39.85
CA ASN A 27 27.36 6.35 -40.04
C ASN A 27 27.30 5.53 -38.73
N ARG A 28 27.00 4.23 -38.84
CA ARG A 28 26.83 3.34 -37.69
C ARG A 28 28.19 3.08 -37.02
N ASN A 29 28.50 3.83 -35.96
CA ASN A 29 29.64 3.57 -35.07
C ASN A 29 29.12 3.11 -33.70
N ASN A 30 29.92 2.37 -32.93
CA ASN A 30 29.52 1.91 -31.59
C ASN A 30 29.27 3.08 -30.62
N LEU A 31 30.03 4.18 -30.78
CA LEU A 31 29.79 5.43 -30.03
C LEU A 31 28.39 6.01 -30.28
N HIS A 32 27.90 5.84 -31.51
CA HIS A 32 26.62 6.36 -31.92
C HIS A 32 25.46 5.60 -31.27
N VAL A 33 25.62 4.29 -31.03
CA VAL A 33 24.66 3.47 -30.27
C VAL A 33 24.61 3.88 -28.80
N PHE A 34 25.78 4.11 -28.17
CA PHE A 34 25.85 4.56 -26.78
C PHE A 34 25.18 5.93 -26.58
N LEU A 35 25.45 6.88 -27.48
CA LEU A 35 24.83 8.21 -27.44
C LEU A 35 23.31 8.17 -27.70
N ALA A 36 22.82 7.25 -28.53
CA ALA A 36 21.39 7.03 -28.71
C ALA A 36 20.71 6.57 -27.41
N LEU A 37 21.35 5.66 -26.68
CA LEU A 37 20.87 5.18 -25.38
C LEU A 37 20.87 6.31 -24.34
N LEU A 38 21.94 7.10 -24.26
CA LEU A 38 21.99 8.24 -23.33
C LEU A 38 20.88 9.26 -23.64
N ARG A 39 20.62 9.53 -24.92
CA ARG A 39 19.58 10.46 -25.36
C ARG A 39 18.17 9.94 -25.12
N PHE A 40 17.96 8.63 -25.28
CA PHE A 40 16.72 7.97 -24.85
C PHE A 40 16.44 8.28 -23.38
N PHE A 41 17.40 8.07 -22.48
CA PHE A 41 17.22 8.35 -21.06
C PHE A 41 16.95 9.82 -20.77
N THR A 42 17.61 10.76 -21.48
CA THR A 42 17.31 12.19 -21.33
C THR A 42 15.85 12.51 -21.68
N ILE A 43 15.38 12.08 -22.86
CA ILE A 43 14.01 12.34 -23.32
C ILE A 43 12.99 11.63 -22.42
N PHE A 44 13.26 10.37 -22.08
CA PHE A 44 12.42 9.59 -21.18
C PHE A 44 12.26 10.25 -19.81
N SER A 45 13.36 10.72 -19.20
CA SER A 45 13.32 11.41 -17.90
C SER A 45 12.50 12.70 -17.94
N VAL A 46 12.62 13.50 -19.01
CA VAL A 46 11.82 14.73 -19.19
C VAL A 46 10.33 14.39 -19.30
N LEU A 47 9.97 13.37 -20.09
CA LEU A 47 8.58 12.93 -20.22
C LEU A 47 8.03 12.31 -18.94
N LEU A 48 8.85 11.57 -18.19
CA LEU A 48 8.48 10.99 -16.91
C LEU A 48 8.18 12.09 -15.88
N LEU A 49 9.00 13.16 -15.84
CA LEU A 49 8.73 14.33 -15.00
C LEU A 49 7.43 15.03 -15.38
N LEU A 50 7.08 15.09 -16.67
CA LEU A 50 5.85 15.73 -17.13
C LEU A 50 4.59 14.94 -16.75
N VAL A 51 4.67 13.60 -16.75
CA VAL A 51 3.56 12.75 -16.29
C VAL A 51 3.45 12.68 -14.77
N ASN A 52 4.58 12.77 -14.06
CA ASN A 52 4.65 12.71 -12.60
C ASN A 52 3.86 11.52 -12.02
N PRO A 53 4.23 10.27 -12.33
CA PRO A 53 3.49 9.11 -11.84
C PRO A 53 3.57 9.02 -10.31
N GLU A 54 2.41 9.05 -9.65
CA GLU A 54 2.31 8.84 -8.21
C GLU A 54 2.49 7.34 -7.87
N ILE A 55 3.37 7.04 -6.91
CA ILE A 55 3.60 5.68 -6.42
C ILE A 55 2.79 5.50 -5.14
N GLU A 56 1.59 4.90 -5.24
CA GLU A 56 0.81 4.53 -4.07
C GLU A 56 1.46 3.33 -3.34
N LYS A 57 1.85 3.54 -2.08
CA LYS A 57 2.26 2.44 -1.19
C LYS A 57 1.08 2.08 -0.30
N LYS A 58 0.51 0.90 -0.51
CA LYS A 58 -0.51 0.35 0.39
C LYS A 58 0.18 -0.41 1.51
N THR A 59 0.13 0.14 2.72
CA THR A 59 0.55 -0.56 3.94
C THR A 59 -0.68 -1.20 4.56
N VAL A 60 -0.68 -2.53 4.67
CA VAL A 60 -1.71 -3.28 5.39
C VAL A 60 -1.07 -3.81 6.65
N PHE A 61 -1.70 -3.56 7.79
CA PHE A 61 -1.29 -4.11 9.08
C PHE A 61 -2.51 -4.82 9.70
N THR A 62 -2.22 -5.86 10.49
CA THR A 62 -3.24 -6.59 11.23
C THR A 62 -3.33 -5.99 12.64
N GLU A 63 -4.48 -5.41 12.99
CA GLU A 63 -4.76 -4.97 14.36
C GLU A 63 -5.61 -6.00 15.10
N LYS A 64 -5.34 -6.18 16.40
CA LYS A 64 -6.21 -6.98 17.26
C LYS A 64 -7.56 -6.25 17.42
N PRO A 65 -8.70 -6.92 17.25
CA PRO A 65 -10.01 -6.32 17.49
C PRO A 65 -10.24 -6.05 18.98
N ASN A 66 -11.00 -5.01 19.31
CA ASN A 66 -11.40 -4.71 20.68
C ASN A 66 -12.49 -5.69 21.14
N LEU A 67 -12.36 -6.25 22.35
CA LEU A 67 -13.39 -7.07 22.97
C LEU A 67 -14.42 -6.17 23.68
N VAL A 68 -15.66 -6.15 23.20
CA VAL A 68 -16.75 -5.40 23.84
C VAL A 68 -17.54 -6.35 24.73
N VAL A 69 -17.54 -6.08 26.03
CA VAL A 69 -18.30 -6.83 27.04
C VAL A 69 -19.52 -6.00 27.45
N ALA A 70 -20.71 -6.59 27.34
CA ALA A 70 -21.96 -5.97 27.78
C ALA A 70 -22.50 -6.74 29.00
N LEU A 71 -22.77 -6.02 30.08
CA LEU A 71 -23.37 -6.56 31.30
C LEU A 71 -24.84 -6.14 31.37
N ASP A 72 -25.72 -7.08 31.68
CA ASP A 72 -27.14 -6.82 31.92
C ASP A 72 -27.34 -6.44 33.39
N ASN A 73 -27.65 -5.16 33.63
CA ASN A 73 -27.87 -4.59 34.96
C ASN A 73 -29.37 -4.38 35.25
N THR A 74 -30.24 -5.18 34.64
CA THR A 74 -31.67 -5.11 34.90
C THR A 74 -32.04 -5.67 36.28
N GLU A 75 -33.08 -5.09 36.89
CA GLU A 75 -33.63 -5.48 38.19
C GLU A 75 -34.00 -6.98 38.27
N SER A 76 -34.35 -7.62 37.15
CA SER A 76 -34.66 -9.05 37.10
C SER A 76 -33.47 -9.97 37.39
N VAL A 77 -32.25 -9.55 37.05
CA VAL A 77 -31.02 -10.33 37.30
C VAL A 77 -30.72 -10.34 38.79
N THR A 78 -30.84 -9.17 39.43
CA THR A 78 -30.71 -9.00 40.88
C THR A 78 -31.78 -9.78 41.64
N HIS A 79 -33.01 -9.84 41.11
CA HIS A 79 -34.10 -10.61 41.72
C HIS A 79 -33.88 -12.13 41.67
N LEU A 80 -33.10 -12.62 40.71
CA LEU A 80 -32.79 -14.04 40.53
C LEU A 80 -31.55 -14.51 41.33
N GLN A 81 -30.89 -13.61 42.07
CA GLN A 81 -29.64 -13.87 42.82
C GLN A 81 -28.52 -14.47 41.95
N GLN A 82 -28.54 -14.18 40.65
CA GLN A 82 -27.51 -14.60 39.69
C GLN A 82 -26.45 -13.51 39.48
N ASP A 83 -26.41 -12.51 40.37
CA ASP A 83 -25.44 -11.43 40.33
C ASP A 83 -24.04 -12.00 40.57
N ILE A 84 -23.25 -12.11 39.50
CA ILE A 84 -21.80 -12.22 39.60
C ILE A 84 -21.29 -10.79 39.85
N PRO A 85 -20.40 -10.56 40.83
CA PRO A 85 -19.82 -9.24 41.03
C PRO A 85 -19.17 -8.77 39.72
N GLU A 86 -19.62 -7.63 39.19
CA GLU A 86 -19.14 -7.09 37.90
C GLU A 86 -17.60 -7.03 37.83
N ASN A 87 -16.98 -6.67 38.95
CA ASN A 87 -15.53 -6.61 39.09
C ASN A 87 -14.83 -7.97 38.96
N GLU A 88 -15.42 -9.05 39.48
CA GLU A 88 -14.84 -10.40 39.43
C GLU A 88 -14.93 -10.99 38.02
N PHE A 89 -16.03 -10.71 37.32
CA PHE A 89 -16.20 -11.08 35.91
C PHE A 89 -15.22 -10.32 35.01
N LEU A 90 -15.06 -9.00 35.23
CA LEU A 90 -14.10 -8.19 34.48
C LEU A 90 -12.65 -8.62 34.73
N GLU A 91 -12.28 -8.96 35.97
CA GLU A 91 -10.95 -9.49 36.29
C GLU A 91 -10.68 -10.84 35.60
N THR A 92 -11.69 -11.70 35.50
CA THR A 92 -11.57 -12.99 34.80
C THR A 92 -11.30 -12.78 33.31
N ILE A 93 -11.98 -11.81 32.69
CA ILE A 93 -11.79 -11.48 31.27
C ILE A 93 -10.41 -10.85 31.01
N GLN A 94 -9.98 -9.92 31.86
CA GLN A 94 -8.68 -9.24 31.72
C GLN A 94 -7.48 -10.15 32.00
N SER A 95 -7.63 -11.13 32.91
CA SER A 95 -6.57 -12.06 33.27
C SER A 95 -6.44 -13.27 32.33
N ASP A 96 -7.37 -13.45 31.39
CA ASP A 96 -7.34 -14.57 30.44
C ASP A 96 -6.26 -14.36 29.36
N PRO A 97 -5.22 -15.21 29.31
CA PRO A 97 -4.13 -15.06 28.36
C PRO A 97 -4.54 -15.36 26.91
N SER A 98 -5.59 -16.16 26.69
CA SER A 98 -6.11 -16.44 25.36
C SER A 98 -6.88 -15.24 24.79
N LEU A 99 -7.67 -14.56 25.62
CA LEU A 99 -8.37 -13.34 25.19
C LEU A 99 -7.38 -12.21 24.86
N ASN A 100 -6.34 -12.03 25.67
CA ASN A 100 -5.28 -11.06 25.41
C ASN A 100 -4.44 -11.38 24.15
N ASP A 101 -4.38 -12.64 23.73
CA ASP A 101 -3.68 -13.02 22.50
C ASP A 101 -4.48 -12.64 21.26
N HIS A 102 -5.81 -12.78 21.30
CA HIS A 102 -6.70 -12.56 20.16
C HIS A 102 -7.34 -11.17 20.11
N PHE A 103 -7.52 -10.52 21.25
CA PHE A 103 -8.26 -9.27 21.39
C PHE A 103 -7.46 -8.22 22.18
N HIS A 104 -7.85 -6.97 22.00
CA HIS A 104 -7.56 -5.92 22.98
C HIS A 104 -8.64 -5.98 24.05
N VAL A 105 -8.25 -6.36 25.27
CA VAL A 105 -9.11 -6.54 26.44
C VAL A 105 -8.87 -5.42 27.44
#